data_AF-A0A1Y4VEK5-F1
#
_entry.id   AF-A0A1Y4VEK5-F1
#
_cell.length_a   1.000
_cell.length_b   1.000
_cell.length_c   1.000
_cell.angle_alpha   90.00
_cell.angle_beta   90.00
_cell.angle_gamma   90.00
#
_symmetry.space_group_name_H-M   'P 1'
#
loop_
_entity.id
_entity.type
_entity.pdbx_description
1 polymer ?
#
loop_
_entity_poly.entity_id
_entity_poly.type
_entity_poly.pdbx_seq_one_letter_code
_entity_poly.pdbx_strand_id
1 'polypeptide(L)'
;MGIISVEKVDHLYWLGRYTERVYTTLRLFFHIYDKMIEQPEGVYVKYCERLNIPDIYTSNKQFVQSYLFGEDNPDSVFSNMKRAYDNAVVLRDELSSNVLSYVELALNTFDGCRKTTAPLLELQQVIDYLLAFWGCADDYVEQEDCRNILKCGKYIERLDLCIRLDYHMDDLEKEYRKLINRLGKTNLCYNEDNLKRLKDLIDHKMDQKIQKQEALRCLGGLIS
;
A
#
# COMPACT_ATOMS: atom_id res chain seq x y z
N MET A 1 28.23 -0.26 -10.23
CA MET A 1 27.09 0.05 -9.33
C MET A 1 27.00 1.56 -9.25
N GLY A 2 25.98 2.16 -9.86
CA GLY A 2 25.70 3.58 -9.66
C GLY A 2 25.17 3.77 -8.25
N ILE A 3 25.69 4.77 -7.52
CA ILE A 3 25.22 5.09 -6.17
C ILE A 3 23.86 5.80 -6.35
N ILE A 4 22.77 5.17 -5.89
CA ILE A 4 21.45 5.82 -5.81
C ILE A 4 21.51 6.86 -4.69
N SER A 5 21.00 8.07 -4.93
CA SER A 5 20.94 9.10 -3.90
C SER A 5 19.94 8.73 -2.80
N VAL A 6 20.18 9.20 -1.58
CA VAL A 6 19.27 8.99 -0.43
C VAL A 6 17.84 9.44 -0.75
N GLU A 7 17.69 10.56 -1.46
CA GLU A 7 16.39 11.08 -1.92
C GLU A 7 15.66 10.07 -2.84
N LYS A 8 16.36 9.48 -3.81
CA LYS A 8 15.76 8.48 -4.71
C LYS A 8 15.39 7.19 -3.98
N VAL A 9 16.18 6.80 -2.98
CA VAL A 9 15.86 5.66 -2.11
C VAL A 9 14.52 5.89 -1.39
N ASP A 10 14.33 7.07 -0.80
CA ASP A 10 13.08 7.41 -0.10
C ASP A 10 11.89 7.41 -1.07
N HIS A 11 12.04 8.00 -2.25
CA HIS A 11 10.98 7.98 -3.27
C HIS A 11 10.63 6.57 -3.75
N LEU A 12 11.60 5.68 -3.94
CA LEU A 12 11.35 4.29 -4.35
C LEU A 12 10.61 3.54 -3.25
N TYR A 13 11.05 3.73 -2.01
CA TYR A 13 10.43 3.13 -0.84
C TYR A 13 8.96 3.55 -0.73
N TRP A 14 8.68 4.84 -0.76
CA TRP A 14 7.32 5.37 -0.64
C TRP A 14 6.44 5.07 -1.85
N LEU A 15 6.97 5.08 -3.07
CA LEU A 15 6.23 4.64 -4.25
C LEU A 15 5.70 3.21 -4.07
N GLY A 16 6.56 2.31 -3.59
CA GLY A 16 6.18 0.92 -3.32
C GLY A 16 5.10 0.80 -2.25
N ARG A 17 5.20 1.60 -1.18
CA ARG A 17 4.17 1.65 -0.13
C ARG A 17 2.84 2.20 -0.64
N TYR A 18 2.84 3.36 -1.29
CA TYR A 18 1.60 3.99 -1.73
C TYR A 18 0.86 3.16 -2.77
N THR A 19 1.56 2.59 -3.75
CA THR A 19 0.94 1.70 -4.76
C THR A 19 0.35 0.44 -4.11
N GLU A 20 1.02 -0.16 -3.13
CA GLU A 20 0.49 -1.30 -2.39
C GLU A 20 -0.71 -0.93 -1.52
N ARG A 21 -0.66 0.24 -0.86
CA ARG A 21 -1.77 0.74 -0.04
C ARG A 21 -3.03 0.92 -0.88
N VAL A 22 -2.90 1.54 -2.05
CA VAL A 22 -4.01 1.72 -2.99
C VAL A 22 -4.54 0.35 -3.42
N TYR A 23 -3.65 -0.54 -3.87
CA TYR A 23 -4.02 -1.88 -4.33
C TYR A 23 -4.79 -2.68 -3.27
N THR A 24 -4.25 -2.82 -2.06
CA THR A 24 -4.85 -3.62 -1.00
C THR A 24 -6.12 -2.98 -0.46
N THR A 25 -6.16 -1.65 -0.35
CA THR A 25 -7.38 -0.95 0.08
C THR A 25 -8.51 -1.14 -0.91
N LEU A 26 -8.26 -0.99 -2.22
CA LEU A 26 -9.28 -1.24 -3.24
C LEU A 26 -9.80 -2.68 -3.20
N ARG A 27 -8.91 -3.67 -3.09
CA ARG A 27 -9.31 -5.08 -2.96
C ARG A 27 -10.17 -5.36 -1.74
N LEU A 28 -9.84 -4.74 -0.61
CA LEU A 28 -10.69 -4.83 0.59
C LEU A 28 -12.05 -4.18 0.33
N PHE A 29 -12.07 -2.99 -0.26
CA PHE A 29 -13.28 -2.25 -0.59
C PHE A 29 -14.24 -3.08 -1.44
N PHE A 30 -13.76 -3.78 -2.47
CA PHE A 30 -14.58 -4.69 -3.27
C PHE A 30 -15.27 -5.79 -2.45
N HIS A 31 -14.65 -6.27 -1.37
CA HIS A 31 -15.25 -7.31 -0.53
C HIS A 31 -16.26 -6.76 0.50
N ILE A 32 -16.11 -5.50 0.90
CA ILE A 32 -16.88 -4.91 2.01
C ILE A 32 -17.97 -3.96 1.51
N TYR A 33 -17.90 -3.52 0.25
CA TYR A 33 -18.84 -2.55 -0.29
C TYR A 33 -20.28 -3.08 -0.30
N ASP A 34 -20.49 -4.31 -0.75
CA ASP A 34 -21.82 -4.95 -0.72
C ASP A 34 -22.35 -5.01 0.72
N LYS A 35 -21.47 -5.33 1.68
CA LYS A 35 -21.81 -5.31 3.11
C LYS A 35 -22.16 -3.91 3.59
N MET A 36 -21.50 -2.85 3.10
CA MET A 36 -21.81 -1.47 3.47
C MET A 36 -23.15 -0.97 2.90
N ILE A 37 -23.64 -1.57 1.81
CA ILE A 37 -24.98 -1.31 1.27
C ILE A 37 -26.05 -1.99 2.14
N GLU A 38 -25.80 -3.23 2.54
CA GLU A 38 -26.80 -4.06 3.25
C GLU A 38 -26.84 -3.83 4.76
N GLN A 39 -25.72 -3.41 5.37
CA GLN A 39 -25.61 -3.24 6.82
C GLN A 39 -26.01 -1.84 7.30
N PRO A 40 -26.33 -1.69 8.61
CA PRO A 40 -26.62 -0.39 9.20
C PRO A 40 -25.50 0.65 8.99
N GLU A 41 -25.88 1.92 9.09
CA GLU A 41 -24.93 3.04 9.09
C GLU A 41 -23.88 2.87 10.22
N GLY A 42 -22.62 3.18 9.92
CA GLY A 42 -21.52 3.17 10.91
C GLY A 42 -20.61 1.93 10.85
N VAL A 43 -20.76 1.05 9.87
CA VAL A 43 -19.87 -0.11 9.70
C VAL A 43 -18.43 0.31 9.38
N TYR A 44 -18.24 1.46 8.75
CA TYR A 44 -16.93 2.03 8.44
C TYR A 44 -16.11 2.40 9.69
N VAL A 45 -16.74 2.62 10.85
CA VAL A 45 -16.07 3.03 12.09
C VAL A 45 -14.97 2.03 12.46
N LYS A 46 -15.29 0.73 12.40
CA LYS A 46 -14.34 -0.35 12.67
C LYS A 46 -13.17 -0.36 11.69
N TYR A 47 -13.39 0.05 10.43
CA TYR A 47 -12.30 0.18 9.45
C TYR A 47 -11.42 1.39 9.76
N CYS A 48 -12.02 2.51 10.15
CA CYS A 48 -11.29 3.71 10.54
C CYS A 48 -10.38 3.44 11.74
N GLU A 49 -10.92 2.77 12.77
CA GLU A 49 -10.15 2.33 13.94
C GLU A 49 -8.98 1.41 13.58
N ARG A 50 -9.20 0.42 12.71
CA ARG A 50 -8.17 -0.55 12.30
C ARG A 50 -7.06 0.11 11.49
N LEU A 51 -7.42 0.98 10.56
CA LEU A 51 -6.49 1.73 9.73
C LEU A 51 -5.82 2.89 10.49
N ASN A 52 -6.32 3.22 11.69
CA ASN A 52 -5.88 4.35 12.48
C ASN A 52 -6.02 5.69 11.72
N ILE A 53 -7.17 5.86 11.05
CA ILE A 53 -7.56 7.08 10.34
C ILE A 53 -8.69 7.78 11.10
N PRO A 54 -8.82 9.12 10.99
CA PRO A 54 -9.85 9.85 11.70
C PRO A 54 -11.24 9.49 11.18
N ASP A 55 -12.17 9.28 12.10
CA ASP A 55 -13.58 9.08 11.78
C ASP A 55 -14.28 10.43 11.60
N ILE A 56 -14.23 10.95 10.38
CA ILE A 56 -14.83 12.24 9.99
C ILE A 56 -16.14 12.08 9.21
N TYR A 57 -16.70 10.87 9.19
CA TYR A 57 -17.81 10.51 8.32
C TYR A 57 -19.12 10.43 9.10
N THR A 58 -20.23 10.71 8.42
CA THR A 58 -21.58 10.68 9.01
C THR A 58 -22.47 9.61 8.39
N SER A 59 -22.01 8.93 7.33
CA SER A 59 -22.72 7.82 6.67
C SER A 59 -21.77 6.93 5.88
N ASN A 60 -22.17 5.67 5.63
CA ASN A 60 -21.48 4.69 4.80
C ASN A 60 -21.24 5.26 3.39
N LYS A 61 -22.23 5.98 2.83
CA LYS A 61 -22.10 6.64 1.53
C LYS A 61 -21.04 7.75 1.53
N GLN A 62 -21.04 8.60 2.56
CA GLN A 62 -20.02 9.65 2.68
C GLN A 62 -18.64 9.05 2.90
N PHE A 63 -18.52 8.00 3.71
CA PHE A 63 -17.27 7.26 3.88
C PHE A 63 -16.73 6.76 2.55
N VAL A 64 -17.53 6.03 1.77
CA VAL A 64 -17.13 5.57 0.43
C VAL A 64 -16.64 6.73 -0.43
N GLN A 65 -17.40 7.81 -0.53
CA GLN A 65 -17.06 8.94 -1.40
C GLN A 65 -15.80 9.67 -0.94
N SER A 66 -15.73 10.06 0.34
CA SER A 66 -14.62 10.83 0.88
C SER A 66 -13.35 10.01 1.07
N TYR A 67 -13.46 8.75 1.49
CA TYR A 67 -12.29 7.89 1.67
C TYR A 67 -11.73 7.36 0.35
N LEU A 68 -12.55 7.07 -0.66
CA LEU A 68 -12.01 6.67 -1.98
C LEU A 68 -11.49 7.87 -2.78
N PHE A 69 -12.21 9.00 -2.75
CA PHE A 69 -12.01 10.08 -3.73
C PHE A 69 -11.72 11.46 -3.15
N GLY A 70 -11.68 11.62 -1.82
CA GLY A 70 -11.50 12.92 -1.18
C GLY A 70 -10.08 13.46 -1.35
N GLU A 71 -9.92 14.51 -2.15
CA GLU A 71 -8.61 15.15 -2.37
C GLU A 71 -8.09 15.89 -1.13
N ASP A 72 -9.00 16.50 -0.36
CA ASP A 72 -8.66 17.19 0.89
C ASP A 72 -8.45 16.20 2.07
N ASN A 73 -8.81 14.93 1.88
CA ASN A 73 -8.59 13.89 2.88
C ASN A 73 -7.21 13.26 2.65
N PRO A 74 -6.23 13.48 3.56
CA PRO A 74 -4.89 12.96 3.39
C PRO A 74 -4.84 11.43 3.42
N ASP A 75 -5.81 10.78 4.07
CA ASP A 75 -5.89 9.33 4.21
C ASP A 75 -6.64 8.66 3.04
N SER A 76 -7.23 9.44 2.14
CA SER A 76 -8.01 8.89 1.04
C SER A 76 -7.16 8.07 0.07
N VAL A 77 -7.81 7.11 -0.59
CA VAL A 77 -7.15 6.27 -1.59
C VAL A 77 -6.65 7.12 -2.76
N PHE A 78 -7.43 8.11 -3.19
CA PHE A 78 -7.01 9.10 -4.19
C PHE A 78 -5.74 9.86 -3.77
N SER A 79 -5.69 10.40 -2.54
CA SER A 79 -4.53 11.13 -2.04
C SER A 79 -3.29 10.24 -1.94
N ASN A 80 -3.44 8.96 -1.57
CA ASN A 80 -2.33 8.00 -1.62
C ASN A 80 -1.89 7.69 -3.06
N MET A 81 -2.82 7.59 -4.02
CA MET A 81 -2.49 7.40 -5.43
C MET A 81 -1.78 8.62 -6.03
N LYS A 82 -2.18 9.84 -5.65
CA LYS A 82 -1.50 11.09 -6.03
C LYS A 82 -0.07 11.12 -5.50
N ARG A 83 0.15 10.75 -4.23
CA ARG A 83 1.51 10.61 -3.68
C ARG A 83 2.33 9.54 -4.40
N ALA A 84 1.73 8.41 -4.80
CA ALA A 84 2.43 7.43 -5.63
C ALA A 84 2.89 8.04 -6.96
N TYR A 85 2.01 8.78 -7.64
CA TYR A 85 2.36 9.48 -8.87
C TYR A 85 3.49 10.51 -8.67
N ASP A 86 3.41 11.34 -7.62
CA ASP A 86 4.43 12.35 -7.32
C ASP A 86 5.82 11.70 -7.11
N ASN A 87 5.88 10.58 -6.38
CA ASN A 87 7.11 9.80 -6.21
C ASN A 87 7.59 9.22 -7.55
N ALA A 88 6.68 8.69 -8.38
CA ALA A 88 7.04 8.12 -9.68
C ALA A 88 7.59 9.19 -10.64
N VAL A 89 7.08 10.43 -10.60
CA VAL A 89 7.57 11.55 -11.41
C VAL A 89 9.03 11.88 -11.08
N VAL A 90 9.40 11.91 -9.80
CA VAL A 90 10.79 12.12 -9.37
C VAL A 90 11.70 10.99 -9.86
N LEU A 91 11.16 9.77 -9.94
CA LEU A 91 11.86 8.55 -10.33
C LEU A 91 11.77 8.22 -11.83
N ARG A 92 11.42 9.19 -12.68
CA ARG A 92 11.20 8.95 -14.12
C ARG A 92 12.41 8.28 -14.79
N ASP A 93 13.61 8.68 -14.41
CA ASP A 93 14.85 8.15 -14.98
C ASP A 93 15.11 6.69 -14.54
N GLU A 94 14.72 6.33 -13.32
CA GLU A 94 14.85 4.97 -12.78
C GLU A 94 13.76 4.02 -13.29
N LEU A 95 12.54 4.53 -13.45
CA LEU A 95 11.38 3.71 -13.79
C LEU A 95 11.23 3.50 -15.29
N SER A 96 11.71 4.44 -16.11
CA SER A 96 11.30 4.61 -17.51
C SER A 96 9.86 5.13 -17.67
N SER A 97 9.58 5.74 -18.83
CA SER A 97 8.24 6.23 -19.18
C SER A 97 7.19 5.12 -19.22
N ASN A 98 7.58 3.89 -19.59
CA ASN A 98 6.65 2.77 -19.69
C ASN A 98 6.09 2.37 -18.33
N VAL A 99 6.97 2.22 -17.33
CA VAL A 99 6.55 1.85 -15.96
C VAL A 99 5.75 2.98 -15.32
N LEU A 100 6.22 4.23 -15.46
CA LEU A 100 5.54 5.41 -14.92
C LEU A 100 4.12 5.55 -15.49
N SER A 101 3.93 5.26 -16.79
CA SER A 101 2.62 5.43 -17.46
C SER A 101 1.49 4.65 -16.79
N TYR A 102 1.77 3.49 -16.17
CA TYR A 102 0.75 2.74 -15.44
C TYR A 102 0.32 3.40 -14.13
N VAL A 103 1.23 4.09 -13.45
CA VAL A 103 0.91 4.91 -12.27
C VAL A 103 0.05 6.10 -12.68
N GLU A 104 0.38 6.73 -13.82
CA GLU A 104 -0.42 7.83 -14.38
C GLU A 104 -1.82 7.38 -14.81
N LEU A 105 -1.93 6.25 -15.52
CA LEU A 105 -3.22 5.65 -15.90
C LEU A 105 -4.08 5.34 -14.68
N ALA A 106 -3.50 4.74 -13.63
CA ALA A 106 -4.21 4.49 -12.38
C ALA A 106 -4.76 5.77 -11.74
N LEU A 107 -3.98 6.86 -11.69
CA LEU A 107 -4.42 8.14 -11.15
C LEU A 107 -5.53 8.79 -12.01
N ASN A 108 -5.37 8.77 -13.33
CA ASN A 108 -6.36 9.31 -14.27
C ASN A 108 -7.69 8.57 -14.20
N THR A 109 -7.66 7.24 -14.10
CA THR A 109 -8.87 6.43 -13.89
C THR A 109 -9.55 6.80 -12.58
N PHE A 110 -8.79 7.01 -11.49
CA PHE A 110 -9.33 7.46 -10.21
C PHE A 110 -10.08 8.80 -10.33
N ASP A 111 -9.50 9.79 -11.03
CA ASP A 111 -10.15 11.10 -11.24
C ASP A 111 -11.42 10.97 -12.11
N GLY A 112 -11.38 10.08 -13.11
CA GLY A 112 -12.54 9.73 -13.93
C GLY A 112 -13.70 9.16 -13.10
N CYS A 113 -13.41 8.23 -12.19
CA CYS A 113 -14.40 7.55 -11.34
C CYS A 113 -15.20 8.51 -10.44
N ARG A 114 -14.64 9.69 -10.11
CA ARG A 114 -15.31 10.70 -9.27
C ARG A 114 -16.63 11.19 -9.89
N LYS A 115 -16.75 11.08 -11.22
CA LYS A 115 -17.86 11.63 -12.00
C LYS A 115 -18.90 10.55 -12.34
N THR A 116 -18.69 9.29 -11.94
CA THR A 116 -19.50 8.16 -12.39
C THR A 116 -20.43 7.63 -11.30
N THR A 117 -21.51 6.99 -11.72
CA THR A 117 -22.53 6.42 -10.82
C THR A 117 -22.21 5.01 -10.35
N ALA A 118 -21.22 4.34 -10.96
CA ALA A 118 -20.81 2.97 -10.66
C ALA A 118 -19.28 2.87 -10.46
N PRO A 119 -18.71 3.60 -9.48
CA PRO A 119 -17.26 3.79 -9.36
C PRO A 119 -16.46 2.49 -9.19
N LEU A 120 -17.05 1.46 -8.59
CA LEU A 120 -16.33 0.21 -8.33
C LEU A 120 -15.90 -0.54 -9.58
N LEU A 121 -16.76 -0.61 -10.60
CA LEU A 121 -16.41 -1.31 -11.83
C LEU A 121 -15.17 -0.68 -12.51
N GLU A 122 -15.08 0.65 -12.45
CA GLU A 122 -13.97 1.40 -13.01
C GLU A 122 -12.71 1.31 -12.13
N LEU A 123 -12.86 1.26 -10.80
CA LEU A 123 -11.75 1.04 -9.87
C LEU A 123 -11.06 -0.32 -10.05
N GLN A 124 -11.70 -1.29 -10.71
CA GLN A 124 -11.05 -2.54 -11.07
C GLN A 124 -9.91 -2.30 -12.07
N GLN A 125 -10.06 -1.34 -12.98
CA GLN A 125 -8.99 -0.98 -13.92
C GLN A 125 -7.78 -0.40 -13.19
N VAL A 126 -7.98 0.31 -12.07
CA VAL A 126 -6.87 0.80 -11.25
C VAL A 126 -6.06 -0.37 -10.68
N ILE A 127 -6.73 -1.44 -10.23
CA ILE A 127 -6.04 -2.66 -9.78
C ILE A 127 -5.22 -3.25 -10.93
N ASP A 128 -5.80 -3.35 -12.13
CA ASP A 128 -5.13 -3.91 -13.30
C ASP A 128 -3.90 -3.08 -13.70
N TYR A 129 -4.00 -1.75 -13.67
CA TYR A 129 -2.87 -0.86 -13.92
C TYR A 129 -1.79 -0.97 -12.86
N LEU A 130 -2.14 -1.12 -11.58
CA LEU A 130 -1.14 -1.34 -10.52
C LEU A 130 -0.45 -2.70 -10.66
N LEU A 131 -1.17 -3.75 -11.09
CA LEU A 131 -0.57 -5.05 -11.41
C LEU A 131 0.37 -4.95 -12.62
N ALA A 132 -0.06 -4.24 -13.68
CA ALA A 132 0.76 -3.97 -14.86
C ALA A 132 2.00 -3.14 -14.52
N PHE A 133 1.87 -2.13 -13.64
CA PHE A 133 2.99 -1.38 -13.07
C PHE A 133 4.01 -2.32 -12.43
N TRP A 134 3.58 -3.25 -11.57
CA TRP A 134 4.48 -4.19 -10.92
C TRP A 134 5.16 -5.17 -11.88
N GLY A 135 4.45 -5.64 -12.91
CA GLY A 135 5.05 -6.47 -13.97
C GLY A 135 6.06 -5.69 -14.80
N CYS A 136 5.69 -4.48 -15.22
CA CYS A 136 6.54 -3.59 -16.00
C CYS A 136 7.78 -3.17 -15.20
N ALA A 137 7.64 -2.87 -13.90
CA ALA A 137 8.76 -2.52 -13.03
C ALA A 137 9.75 -3.68 -12.88
N ASP A 138 9.28 -4.93 -12.91
CA ASP A 138 10.15 -6.10 -12.86
C ASP A 138 10.97 -6.30 -14.13
N ASP A 139 10.38 -5.97 -15.29
CA ASP A 139 10.99 -6.18 -16.60
C ASP A 139 11.88 -5.00 -17.05
N TYR A 140 11.48 -3.76 -16.77
CA TYR A 140 12.06 -2.56 -17.41
C TYR A 140 12.89 -1.66 -16.48
N VAL A 141 12.71 -1.72 -15.15
CA VAL A 141 13.63 -0.99 -14.24
C VAL A 141 14.98 -1.68 -14.32
N GLU A 142 16.01 -1.01 -14.80
CA GLU A 142 17.31 -1.66 -15.07
C GLU A 142 18.07 -2.02 -13.79
N GLN A 143 18.08 -1.12 -12.81
CA GLN A 143 18.86 -1.28 -11.58
C GLN A 143 18.17 -2.24 -10.60
N GLU A 144 18.88 -3.30 -10.21
CA GLU A 144 18.35 -4.29 -9.26
C GLU A 144 18.03 -3.69 -7.89
N ASP A 145 18.88 -2.78 -7.41
CA ASP A 145 18.68 -2.10 -6.12
C ASP A 145 17.36 -1.29 -6.14
N CYS A 146 17.07 -0.55 -7.22
CA CYS A 146 15.80 0.15 -7.39
C CYS A 146 14.59 -0.80 -7.29
N ARG A 147 14.63 -1.93 -8.01
CA ARG A 147 13.55 -2.95 -7.96
C ARG A 147 13.37 -3.50 -6.55
N ASN A 148 14.46 -3.76 -5.85
CA ASN A 148 14.40 -4.35 -4.51
C ASN A 148 13.92 -3.34 -3.46
N ILE A 149 14.34 -2.07 -3.50
CA ILE A 149 13.85 -1.00 -2.60
C ILE A 149 12.34 -0.79 -2.80
N LEU A 150 11.91 -0.67 -4.06
CA LEU A 150 10.50 -0.54 -4.42
C LEU A 150 9.66 -1.70 -3.85
N LYS A 151 10.17 -2.94 -3.96
CA LYS A 151 9.53 -4.13 -3.39
C LYS A 151 9.59 -4.17 -1.86
N CYS A 152 10.62 -3.64 -1.21
CA CYS A 152 10.66 -3.54 0.25
C CYS A 152 9.52 -2.66 0.76
N GLY A 153 9.30 -1.49 0.14
CA GLY A 153 8.16 -0.62 0.43
C GLY A 153 6.83 -1.37 0.28
N LYS A 154 6.64 -2.06 -0.85
CA LYS A 154 5.47 -2.91 -1.09
C LYS A 154 5.22 -3.92 0.04
N TYR A 155 6.20 -4.75 0.38
CA TYR A 155 5.98 -5.82 1.35
C TYR A 155 5.80 -5.29 2.78
N ILE A 156 6.46 -4.19 3.14
CA ILE A 156 6.23 -3.54 4.45
C ILE A 156 4.80 -3.04 4.55
N GLU A 157 4.30 -2.34 3.52
CA GLU A 157 2.93 -1.86 3.52
C GLU A 157 1.91 -3.00 3.52
N ARG A 158 2.17 -4.06 2.75
CA ARG A 158 1.31 -5.24 2.72
C ARG A 158 1.21 -5.90 4.10
N LEU A 159 2.33 -6.10 4.77
CA LEU A 159 2.34 -6.67 6.13
C LEU A 159 1.58 -5.77 7.12
N ASP A 160 1.80 -4.45 7.06
CA ASP A 160 1.11 -3.48 7.91
C ASP A 160 -0.42 -3.56 7.71
N LEU A 161 -0.89 -3.54 6.46
CA LEU A 161 -2.32 -3.61 6.14
C LEU A 161 -2.93 -4.97 6.49
N CYS A 162 -2.23 -6.08 6.23
CA CYS A 162 -2.67 -7.41 6.61
C CYS A 162 -2.91 -7.51 8.13
N ILE A 163 -1.97 -7.00 8.94
CA ILE A 163 -2.06 -7.02 10.40
C ILE A 163 -3.18 -6.10 10.91
N ARG A 164 -3.32 -4.89 10.35
CA ARG A 164 -4.36 -3.93 10.76
C ARG A 164 -5.77 -4.44 10.46
N LEU A 165 -5.95 -5.03 9.28
CA LEU A 165 -7.27 -5.34 8.73
C LEU A 165 -7.71 -6.79 8.98
N ASP A 166 -6.85 -7.62 9.59
CA ASP A 166 -7.03 -9.08 9.66
C ASP A 166 -7.18 -9.70 8.26
N TYR A 167 -6.45 -9.17 7.28
CA TYR A 167 -6.59 -9.54 5.88
C TYR A 167 -5.48 -10.50 5.45
N HIS A 168 -5.84 -11.69 4.94
CA HIS A 168 -4.90 -12.74 4.53
C HIS A 168 -3.82 -13.07 5.58
N MET A 169 -4.21 -13.23 6.84
CA MET A 169 -3.28 -13.53 7.94
C MET A 169 -2.46 -14.81 7.70
N ASP A 170 -3.01 -15.77 6.96
CA ASP A 170 -2.32 -17.02 6.60
C ASP A 170 -1.14 -16.80 5.63
N ASP A 171 -1.12 -15.69 4.89
CA ASP A 171 -0.05 -15.34 3.95
C ASP A 171 1.06 -14.49 4.60
N LEU A 172 0.95 -14.09 5.88
CA LEU A 172 1.92 -13.20 6.52
C LEU A 172 3.35 -13.74 6.48
N GLU A 173 3.53 -15.02 6.75
CA GLU A 173 4.86 -15.66 6.71
C GLU A 173 5.47 -15.58 5.30
N LYS A 174 4.64 -15.79 4.28
CA LYS A 174 5.06 -15.71 2.88
C LYS A 174 5.46 -14.29 2.49
N GLU A 175 4.67 -13.28 2.86
CA GLU A 175 5.00 -11.88 2.58
C GLU A 175 6.23 -11.42 3.37
N TYR A 176 6.41 -11.89 4.61
CA TYR A 176 7.61 -11.64 5.41
C TYR A 176 8.87 -12.24 4.79
N ARG A 177 8.82 -13.50 4.31
CA ARG A 177 9.94 -14.13 3.59
C ARG A 177 10.31 -13.35 2.32
N LYS A 178 9.33 -12.83 1.59
CA LYS A 178 9.57 -11.98 0.41
C LYS A 178 10.27 -10.68 0.81
N LEU A 179 9.87 -10.04 1.91
CA LEU A 179 10.52 -8.83 2.43
C LEU A 179 12.00 -9.09 2.75
N ILE A 180 12.32 -10.13 3.54
CA ILE A 180 13.72 -10.44 3.89
C ILE A 180 14.58 -10.66 2.64
N ASN A 181 14.07 -11.42 1.68
CA ASN A 181 14.79 -11.71 0.43
C ASN A 181 15.10 -10.44 -0.37
N ARG A 182 14.29 -9.38 -0.23
CA ARG A 182 14.55 -8.09 -0.88
C ARG A 182 15.47 -7.22 -0.05
N LEU A 183 15.26 -7.11 1.26
CA LEU A 183 16.12 -6.35 2.16
C LEU A 183 17.59 -6.76 2.05
N GLY A 184 17.87 -8.07 2.04
CA GLY A 184 19.23 -8.61 1.89
C GLY A 184 19.90 -8.33 0.54
N LYS A 185 19.17 -7.72 -0.41
CA LYS A 185 19.66 -7.31 -1.74
C LYS A 185 19.61 -5.80 -1.94
N THR A 186 19.42 -5.04 -0.85
CA THR A 186 19.42 -3.57 -0.86
C THR A 186 20.48 -3.04 0.09
N ASN A 187 20.87 -1.78 -0.10
CA ASN A 187 21.71 -1.05 0.85
C ASN A 187 20.89 -0.28 1.90
N LEU A 188 19.61 -0.61 2.09
CA LEU A 188 18.74 0.04 3.07
C LEU A 188 19.26 -0.22 4.49
N CYS A 189 19.35 0.82 5.29
CA CYS A 189 19.52 0.67 6.73
C CYS A 189 18.21 0.17 7.34
N TYR A 190 18.26 -0.99 7.99
CA TYR A 190 17.11 -1.56 8.67
C TYR A 190 17.45 -2.10 10.05
N ASN A 191 16.47 -2.09 10.94
CA ASN A 191 16.62 -2.58 12.30
C ASN A 191 16.44 -4.11 12.35
N GLU A 192 17.54 -4.84 12.55
CA GLU A 192 17.53 -6.30 12.63
C GLU A 192 16.71 -6.84 13.80
N ASP A 193 16.68 -6.14 14.94
CA ASP A 193 15.95 -6.58 16.13
C ASP A 193 14.44 -6.50 15.88
N ASN A 194 13.99 -5.44 15.23
CA ASN A 194 12.60 -5.31 14.78
C ASN A 194 12.24 -6.42 13.78
N LEU A 195 13.15 -6.77 12.87
CA LEU A 195 12.93 -7.85 11.89
C LEU A 195 12.82 -9.22 12.58
N LYS A 196 13.74 -9.54 13.49
CA LYS A 196 13.71 -10.79 14.30
C LYS A 196 12.44 -10.85 15.13
N ARG A 197 12.08 -9.75 15.81
CA ARG A 197 10.88 -9.70 16.64
C ARG A 197 9.60 -9.87 15.83
N LEU A 198 9.53 -9.26 14.64
CA LEU A 198 8.40 -9.43 13.73
C LEU A 198 8.25 -10.90 13.31
N LYS A 199 9.36 -11.60 13.05
CA LYS A 199 9.34 -13.04 12.75
C LYS A 199 8.73 -13.85 13.89
N ASP A 200 9.20 -13.64 15.11
CA ASP A 200 8.72 -14.37 16.29
C ASP A 200 7.21 -14.18 16.46
N LEU A 201 6.71 -12.96 16.26
CA LEU A 201 5.28 -12.65 16.34
C LEU A 201 4.47 -13.37 15.26
N ILE A 202 4.99 -13.43 14.03
CA ILE A 202 4.34 -14.16 12.91
C ILE A 202 4.32 -15.66 13.18
N ASP A 203 5.45 -16.24 13.61
CA ASP A 203 5.59 -17.69 13.87
C ASP A 203 4.67 -18.16 15.01
N HIS A 204 4.42 -17.30 16.01
CA HIS A 204 3.54 -17.60 17.14
C HIS A 204 2.05 -17.32 16.93
N LYS A 205 1.65 -16.86 15.74
CA LYS A 205 0.28 -16.42 15.39
C LYS A 205 -0.22 -15.31 16.33
N MET A 206 -0.28 -14.09 15.80
CA MET A 206 -0.70 -12.88 16.54
C MET A 206 -2.20 -12.88 16.84
N ASP A 207 -2.62 -13.63 17.85
CA ASP A 207 -4.03 -13.74 18.24
C ASP A 207 -4.49 -12.54 19.09
N GLN A 208 -3.56 -11.89 19.79
CA GLN A 208 -3.87 -10.79 20.71
C GLN A 208 -3.64 -9.42 20.09
N LYS A 209 -4.47 -8.44 20.46
CA LYS A 209 -4.34 -7.03 20.03
C LYS A 209 -2.95 -6.46 20.36
N ILE A 210 -2.38 -6.83 21.52
CA ILE A 210 -1.04 -6.37 21.96
C ILE A 210 0.05 -6.85 20.99
N GLN A 211 -0.01 -8.12 20.56
CA GLN A 211 0.96 -8.69 19.61
C GLN A 211 0.88 -7.99 18.25
N LYS A 212 -0.33 -7.69 17.77
CA LYS A 212 -0.53 -6.93 16.53
C LYS A 212 0.02 -5.52 16.63
N GLN A 213 -0.24 -4.82 17.74
CA GLN A 213 0.33 -3.48 17.97
C GLN A 213 1.86 -3.52 18.04
N GLU A 214 2.44 -4.53 18.66
CA GLU A 214 3.88 -4.73 18.70
C GLU A 214 4.46 -4.97 17.30
N ALA A 215 3.82 -5.83 16.49
CA ALA A 215 4.24 -6.08 15.12
C ALA A 215 4.20 -4.82 14.24
N LEU A 216 3.14 -4.01 14.37
CA LEU A 216 3.02 -2.73 13.67
C LEU A 216 4.11 -1.74 14.11
N ARG A 217 4.48 -1.73 15.40
CA ARG A 217 5.60 -0.92 15.89
C ARG A 217 6.94 -1.39 15.31
N CYS A 218 7.17 -2.69 15.23
CA CYS A 218 8.37 -3.25 14.61
C CYS A 218 8.46 -2.90 13.13
N LEU A 219 7.35 -3.00 12.37
CA LEU A 219 7.28 -2.58 10.97
C LEU A 219 7.53 -1.08 10.79
N GLY A 220 6.90 -0.24 11.62
CA GLY A 220 7.04 1.22 11.57
C GLY A 220 8.45 1.72 11.87
N GLY A 221 9.23 0.98 12.66
CA GLY A 221 10.64 1.26 12.94
C GLY A 221 11.62 0.38 12.16
N LEU A 222 11.19 -0.29 11.09
CA LEU A 222 12.03 -1.24 10.38
C LEU A 222 13.08 -0.54 9.51
N ILE A 223 12.70 0.51 8.78
CA ILE A 223 13.58 1.30 7.93
C ILE A 223 13.88 2.62 8.63
N SER A 224 15.15 3.02 8.66
CA SER A 224 15.65 4.24 9.33
C SER A 224 16.59 5.02 8.42
#